data_AF-A0A4R5XDG0-F1
#
_entry.id   AF-A0A4R5XDG0-F1
#
_cell.length_a   1.000
_cell.length_b   1.000
_cell.length_c   1.000
_cell.angle_alpha   90.00
_cell.angle_beta   90.00
_cell.angle_gamma   90.00
#
_symmetry.space_group_name_H-M   'P 1'
#
loop_
_entity.id
_entity.type
_entity.pdbx_description
1 polymer ?
#
loop_
_entity_poly.entity_id
_entity_poly.type
_entity_poly.pdbx_seq_one_letter_code
_entity_poly.pdbx_strand_id
1 'polypeptide(L)'
;MFARLNNSAKMSGNIDGPLEEVVAQRCRFALVGHEFGAMRTKGFTQLETPPLENGMMDCVNRVKRIVIERTPGTNRNEYAELPGLFRRIRTLLRVFYDYTMSRTETPDLKYCDFPQVFDVIFTLHQVGLYAQLDPSRLQAMMAEGGTDMETFLLNEPLDVGPWIRYAHHVEQDVEQDQEADGDDWSKANDVGKLANEDGAAHSLIWLIGDLNVAFLLGQPTNNDESRWAGKAMKRLIKWSTDPFYKKVLGDGLTDAMRPIYWNASLLVKFSRAGGIAALYADWADSSYPDHCEEILGTLPEPSWENQTKTSLMAVTREFQNKITLSRSRGLNIVKHPAFLNALHNIHSRYGLAPFQKTAKLETWRSPIIFQFLSHRIKKDGLTFRTTQDWIPLLDEFVHLPSAIIRRYKWLHMSISCRWNCITFYGCDNKFCSE
;
A
#
# COMPACT_ATOMS: atom_id res chain seq x y z
N MET A 1 4.40 3.33 -13.42
CA MET A 1 5.12 4.52 -13.91
C MET A 1 4.13 5.69 -13.92
N PHE A 2 3.77 6.19 -12.74
CA PHE A 2 2.88 7.35 -12.59
C PHE A 2 3.75 8.62 -12.47
N ALA A 3 3.50 9.60 -13.34
CA ALA A 3 4.18 10.89 -13.29
C ALA A 3 3.73 11.66 -12.04
N ARG A 4 4.68 12.24 -11.32
CA ARG A 4 4.44 13.00 -10.08
C ARG A 4 3.63 14.26 -10.39
N LEU A 5 2.51 14.44 -9.70
CA LEU A 5 1.74 15.67 -9.75
C LEU A 5 2.27 16.63 -8.68
N ASN A 6 3.06 17.62 -9.11
CA ASN A 6 3.40 18.82 -8.34
C ASN A 6 2.19 19.79 -8.31
N ASN A 7 1.06 19.36 -7.75
CA ASN A 7 -0.04 20.26 -7.43
C ASN A 7 -0.39 20.11 -5.95
N SER A 8 0.46 20.71 -5.11
CA SER A 8 0.23 20.97 -3.69
C SER A 8 -0.88 22.02 -3.47
N ALA A 9 -2.04 21.80 -4.08
CA ALA A 9 -3.25 22.46 -3.62
C ALA A 9 -3.53 21.91 -2.22
N LYS A 10 -3.18 22.70 -1.20
CA LYS A 10 -3.41 22.45 0.23
C LYS A 10 -4.70 21.66 0.46
N MET A 11 -4.59 20.34 0.59
CA MET A 11 -5.61 19.49 1.19
C MET A 11 -5.43 19.54 2.72
N SER A 12 -5.23 20.75 3.25
CA SER A 12 -5.14 20.98 4.69
C SER A 12 -6.53 20.73 5.26
N GLY A 13 -6.64 19.65 6.04
CA GLY A 13 -7.87 19.17 6.65
C GLY A 13 -8.56 20.19 7.55
N ASN A 14 -9.44 20.99 6.94
CA ASN A 14 -10.65 21.47 7.60
C ASN A 14 -11.83 20.79 6.90
N ILE A 15 -12.40 19.79 7.58
CA ILE A 15 -13.65 19.13 7.21
C ILE A 15 -14.79 20.00 7.78
N ASP A 16 -14.85 21.26 7.34
CA ASP A 16 -15.93 22.19 7.69
C ASP A 16 -16.73 22.45 6.43
N GLY A 17 -17.74 21.61 6.17
CA GLY A 17 -18.60 21.72 5.00
C GLY A 17 -19.66 20.62 4.93
N PRO A 18 -20.65 20.76 4.04
CA PRO A 18 -21.62 19.70 3.75
C PRO A 18 -20.91 18.38 3.38
N LEU A 19 -21.48 17.25 3.81
CA LEU A 19 -20.91 15.92 3.62
C LEU A 19 -20.61 15.64 2.14
N GLU A 20 -21.51 16.04 1.24
CA GLU A 20 -21.39 15.92 -0.21
C GLU A 20 -20.11 16.60 -0.74
N GLU A 21 -19.80 17.80 -0.25
CA GLU A 21 -18.64 18.58 -0.70
C GLU A 21 -17.33 17.96 -0.24
N VAL A 22 -17.29 17.47 1.01
CA VAL A 22 -16.13 16.76 1.56
C VAL A 22 -15.89 15.46 0.80
N VAL A 23 -16.93 14.68 0.52
CA VAL A 23 -16.83 13.45 -0.27
C VAL A 23 -16.32 13.76 -1.68
N ALA A 24 -16.87 14.79 -2.34
CA ALA A 24 -16.43 15.22 -3.67
C ALA A 24 -14.95 15.64 -3.67
N GLN A 25 -14.50 16.37 -2.65
CA GLN A 25 -13.10 16.76 -2.50
C GLN A 25 -12.19 15.54 -2.33
N ARG A 26 -12.59 14.55 -1.53
CA ARG A 26 -11.80 13.33 -1.31
C ARG A 26 -11.73 12.43 -2.54
N CYS A 27 -12.80 12.38 -3.33
CA CYS A 27 -12.89 11.64 -4.57
C CYS A 27 -12.04 12.23 -5.71
N ARG A 28 -11.57 13.48 -5.61
CA ARG A 28 -10.69 14.08 -6.63
C ARG A 28 -9.43 13.26 -6.90
N PHE A 29 -8.96 12.49 -5.90
CA PHE A 29 -7.83 11.60 -6.13
C PHE A 29 -8.13 10.48 -7.12
N ALA A 30 -9.24 9.77 -6.91
CA ALA A 30 -9.64 8.69 -7.79
C ALA A 30 -9.83 9.19 -9.24
N LEU A 31 -10.36 10.41 -9.41
CA LEU A 31 -10.50 11.07 -10.71
C LEU A 31 -9.15 11.32 -11.39
N VAL A 32 -8.18 11.84 -10.66
CA VAL A 32 -6.83 12.03 -11.17
C VAL A 32 -6.23 10.67 -11.59
N GLY A 33 -6.38 9.63 -10.78
CA GLY A 33 -5.91 8.27 -11.13
C GLY A 33 -6.55 7.70 -12.40
N HIS A 34 -7.83 8.01 -12.66
CA HIS A 34 -8.56 7.59 -13.86
C HIS A 34 -8.05 8.23 -15.14
N GLU A 35 -7.66 9.50 -15.08
CA GLU A 35 -7.16 10.23 -16.24
C GLU A 35 -5.89 9.60 -16.83
N PHE A 36 -5.11 8.84 -16.04
CA PHE A 36 -3.80 8.28 -16.43
C PHE A 36 -3.75 6.77 -16.76
N GLY A 37 -4.90 6.07 -16.90
CA GLY A 37 -5.00 5.01 -17.92
C GLY A 37 -4.93 3.51 -17.55
N ALA A 38 -5.56 3.04 -16.46
CA ALA A 38 -5.92 1.60 -16.30
C ALA A 38 -7.41 1.35 -16.00
N MET A 39 -8.14 2.38 -15.57
CA MET A 39 -9.54 2.27 -15.13
C MET A 39 -10.56 2.57 -16.24
N ARG A 40 -10.11 2.69 -17.50
CA ARG A 40 -10.96 3.00 -18.67
C ARG A 40 -11.53 1.75 -19.37
N THR A 41 -11.23 0.55 -18.85
CA THR A 41 -11.69 -0.71 -19.43
C THR A 41 -13.20 -0.84 -19.29
N LYS A 42 -13.87 -1.13 -20.41
CA LYS A 42 -15.33 -1.27 -20.47
C LYS A 42 -15.79 -2.64 -19.98
N GLY A 43 -17.02 -2.73 -19.50
CA GLY A 43 -17.69 -4.02 -19.29
C GLY A 43 -17.87 -4.80 -20.60
N PHE A 44 -18.22 -6.07 -20.47
CA PHE A 44 -18.41 -6.97 -21.63
C PHE A 44 -19.81 -6.90 -22.22
N THR A 45 -20.75 -6.30 -21.49
CA THR A 45 -22.15 -6.14 -21.92
C THR A 45 -22.50 -4.66 -21.96
N GLN A 46 -23.29 -4.26 -22.95
CA GLN A 46 -23.80 -2.90 -23.04
C GLN A 46 -24.74 -2.63 -21.85
N LEU A 47 -24.55 -1.50 -21.18
CA LEU A 47 -25.44 -1.05 -20.12
C LEU A 47 -26.83 -0.75 -20.69
N GLU A 48 -27.86 -1.44 -20.18
CA GLU A 48 -29.27 -1.22 -20.51
C GLU A 48 -29.91 -0.14 -19.63
N THR A 49 -31.11 0.31 -19.99
CA THR A 49 -31.91 1.25 -19.18
C THR A 49 -33.34 0.71 -19.04
N PRO A 50 -33.73 0.16 -17.87
CA PRO A 50 -32.93 0.02 -16.64
C PRO A 50 -31.76 -1.00 -16.79
N PRO A 51 -30.75 -0.95 -15.91
CA PRO A 51 -29.68 -1.96 -15.87
C PRO A 51 -30.22 -3.38 -15.65
N LEU A 52 -29.44 -4.39 -16.03
CA LEU A 52 -29.85 -5.79 -15.85
C LEU A 52 -30.00 -6.12 -14.36
N GLU A 53 -31.10 -6.79 -13.99
CA GLU A 53 -31.33 -7.20 -12.60
C GLU A 53 -30.18 -8.08 -12.10
N ASN A 54 -29.59 -7.74 -10.95
CA ASN A 54 -28.38 -8.36 -10.40
C ASN A 54 -27.12 -8.21 -11.27
N GLY A 55 -27.17 -7.33 -12.28
CA GLY A 55 -26.04 -6.78 -13.01
C GLY A 55 -25.15 -5.92 -12.12
N MET A 56 -23.93 -5.64 -12.58
CA MET A 56 -22.97 -4.79 -11.87
C MET A 56 -23.60 -3.43 -11.58
N MET A 57 -24.16 -2.78 -12.60
CA MET A 57 -24.68 -1.42 -12.42
C MET A 57 -25.99 -1.39 -11.65
N ASP A 58 -26.84 -2.41 -11.72
CA ASP A 58 -28.00 -2.55 -10.81
C ASP A 58 -27.53 -2.61 -9.35
N CYS A 59 -26.56 -3.48 -9.04
CA CYS A 59 -26.04 -3.63 -7.68
C CYS A 59 -25.39 -2.33 -7.17
N VAL A 60 -24.54 -1.69 -7.99
CA VAL A 60 -23.86 -0.43 -7.63
C VAL A 60 -24.88 0.69 -7.40
N ASN A 61 -25.88 0.83 -8.26
CA ASN A 61 -26.91 1.86 -8.13
C ASN A 61 -27.78 1.64 -6.88
N ARG A 62 -28.12 0.38 -6.55
CA ARG A 62 -28.84 0.04 -5.32
C ARG A 62 -28.03 0.37 -4.07
N VAL A 63 -26.75 0.01 -4.03
CA VAL A 63 -25.85 0.38 -2.92
C VAL A 63 -25.78 1.90 -2.76
N LYS A 64 -25.56 2.64 -3.86
CA LYS A 64 -25.54 4.11 -3.85
C LYS A 64 -26.84 4.69 -3.29
N ARG A 65 -27.99 4.19 -3.75
CA ARG A 65 -29.30 4.64 -3.26
C ARG A 65 -29.46 4.42 -1.76
N ILE A 66 -29.03 3.26 -1.25
CA ILE A 66 -29.16 2.90 0.18
C ILE A 66 -28.22 3.74 1.05
N VAL A 67 -26.95 3.89 0.65
CA VAL A 67 -25.89 4.47 1.51
C VAL A 67 -25.68 5.95 1.29
N ILE A 68 -25.91 6.49 0.10
CA ILE A 68 -25.66 7.91 -0.23
C ILE A 68 -26.96 8.71 -0.19
N GLU A 69 -27.94 8.32 -1.01
CA GLU A 69 -29.11 9.15 -1.30
C GLU A 69 -30.13 9.19 -0.15
N ARG A 70 -30.06 8.23 0.77
CA ARG A 70 -31.02 8.13 1.89
C ARG A 70 -30.41 8.56 3.19
N THR A 71 -31.14 9.35 3.97
CA THR A 71 -30.74 9.72 5.33
C THR A 71 -30.85 8.51 6.27
N PRO A 72 -29.87 8.29 7.16
CA PRO A 72 -29.95 7.26 8.19
C PRO A 72 -31.21 7.46 9.04
N GLY A 73 -32.13 6.48 9.01
CA GLY A 73 -33.36 6.49 9.83
C GLY A 73 -34.68 6.49 9.06
N THR A 74 -34.72 6.91 7.79
CA THR A 74 -35.99 6.93 7.01
C THR A 74 -36.37 5.56 6.47
N ASN A 75 -35.42 4.65 6.25
CA ASN A 75 -35.70 3.28 5.79
C ASN A 75 -34.53 2.32 6.09
N ARG A 76 -34.29 2.05 7.38
CA ARG A 76 -33.14 1.23 7.85
C ARG A 76 -33.16 -0.19 7.29
N ASN A 77 -34.33 -0.77 7.06
CA ASN A 77 -34.46 -2.17 6.62
C ASN A 77 -33.73 -2.47 5.29
N GLU A 78 -33.54 -1.49 4.40
CA GLU A 78 -32.81 -1.72 3.14
C GLU A 78 -31.31 -1.97 3.35
N TYR A 79 -30.74 -1.58 4.49
CA TYR A 79 -29.34 -1.89 4.81
C TYR A 79 -29.10 -3.40 4.96
N ALA A 80 -30.15 -4.19 5.22
CA ALA A 80 -30.06 -5.65 5.23
C ALA A 80 -29.72 -6.24 3.84
N GLU A 81 -29.96 -5.52 2.75
CA GLU A 81 -29.62 -5.97 1.39
C GLU A 81 -28.12 -5.82 1.05
N LEU A 82 -27.42 -4.90 1.73
CA LEU A 82 -26.06 -4.50 1.38
C LEU A 82 -25.05 -5.66 1.35
N PRO A 83 -25.03 -6.62 2.31
CA PRO A 83 -24.09 -7.73 2.26
C PRO A 83 -24.21 -8.55 0.97
N GLY A 84 -25.44 -8.79 0.50
CA GLY A 84 -25.70 -9.51 -0.75
C GLY A 84 -25.21 -8.73 -1.96
N LEU A 85 -25.51 -7.43 -2.00
CA LEU A 85 -25.08 -6.54 -3.09
C LEU A 85 -23.56 -6.44 -3.18
N PHE A 86 -22.86 -6.27 -2.04
CA PHE A 86 -21.40 -6.20 -2.04
C PHE A 86 -20.74 -7.51 -2.49
N ARG A 87 -21.28 -8.67 -2.08
CA ARG A 87 -20.78 -9.97 -2.56
C ARG A 87 -21.05 -10.17 -4.05
N ARG A 88 -22.19 -9.71 -4.57
CA ARG A 88 -22.47 -9.77 -6.01
C ARG A 88 -21.49 -8.89 -6.79
N ILE A 89 -21.25 -7.66 -6.34
CA ILE A 89 -20.25 -6.75 -6.95
C ILE A 89 -18.86 -7.38 -6.93
N ARG A 90 -18.43 -7.94 -5.80
CA ARG A 90 -17.16 -8.68 -5.69
C ARG A 90 -17.08 -9.83 -6.71
N THR A 91 -18.14 -10.63 -6.81
CA THR A 91 -18.21 -11.77 -7.74
C THR A 91 -18.10 -11.29 -9.19
N LEU A 92 -18.83 -10.23 -9.56
CA LEU A 92 -18.82 -9.70 -10.93
C LEU A 92 -17.48 -9.04 -11.29
N LEU A 93 -16.79 -8.41 -10.34
CA LEU A 93 -15.42 -7.93 -10.54
C LEU A 93 -14.47 -9.10 -10.79
N ARG A 94 -14.57 -10.18 -10.01
CA ARG A 94 -13.75 -11.39 -10.22
C ARG A 94 -14.01 -12.00 -11.59
N VAL A 95 -15.28 -12.19 -11.97
CA VAL A 95 -15.69 -12.68 -13.30
C VAL A 95 -15.10 -11.81 -14.42
N PHE A 96 -15.18 -10.49 -14.27
CA PHE A 96 -14.63 -9.55 -15.24
C PHE A 96 -13.10 -9.68 -15.41
N TYR A 97 -12.36 -9.73 -14.30
CA TYR A 97 -10.91 -9.83 -14.34
C TYR A 97 -10.43 -11.24 -14.75
N ASP A 98 -11.12 -12.31 -14.37
CA ASP A 98 -10.79 -13.67 -14.81
C ASP A 98 -10.92 -13.80 -16.33
N TYR A 99 -11.98 -13.25 -16.92
CA TYR A 99 -12.11 -13.25 -18.37
C TYR A 99 -11.09 -12.34 -19.05
N THR A 100 -10.77 -11.19 -18.47
CA THR A 100 -9.71 -10.30 -19.00
C THR A 100 -8.37 -11.03 -19.07
N MET A 101 -8.04 -11.80 -18.03
CA MET A 101 -6.78 -12.53 -17.90
C MET A 101 -6.72 -13.82 -18.72
N SER A 102 -7.79 -14.62 -18.70
CA SER A 102 -7.76 -16.01 -19.20
C SER A 102 -8.64 -16.25 -20.43
N ARG A 103 -9.52 -15.30 -20.78
CA ARG A 103 -10.58 -15.46 -21.79
C ARG A 103 -11.55 -16.62 -21.50
N THR A 104 -11.60 -17.09 -20.26
CA THR A 104 -12.55 -18.14 -19.84
C THR A 104 -13.92 -17.53 -19.65
N GLU A 105 -14.86 -17.87 -20.53
CA GLU A 105 -16.24 -17.40 -20.43
C GLU A 105 -16.96 -18.05 -19.24
N THR A 106 -17.80 -17.26 -18.57
CA THR A 106 -18.72 -17.75 -17.54
C THR A 106 -20.12 -17.22 -17.84
N PRO A 107 -21.20 -17.90 -17.39
CA PRO A 107 -22.57 -17.41 -17.59
C PRO A 107 -22.82 -16.02 -17.01
N ASP A 108 -21.99 -15.60 -16.05
CA ASP A 108 -22.10 -14.32 -15.37
C ASP A 108 -21.47 -13.14 -16.13
N LEU A 109 -20.76 -13.38 -17.24
CA LEU A 109 -20.16 -12.31 -18.06
C LEU A 109 -21.19 -11.29 -18.56
N LYS A 110 -22.42 -11.75 -18.82
CA LYS A 110 -23.54 -10.90 -19.25
C LYS A 110 -23.96 -9.86 -18.20
N TYR A 111 -23.59 -10.06 -16.93
CA TYR A 111 -23.88 -9.14 -15.83
C TYR A 111 -22.74 -8.14 -15.58
N CYS A 112 -21.64 -8.20 -16.35
CA CYS A 112 -20.59 -7.18 -16.35
C CYS A 112 -21.00 -5.98 -17.23
N ASP A 113 -22.10 -5.33 -16.86
CA ASP A 113 -22.84 -4.32 -17.62
C ASP A 113 -22.49 -2.88 -17.20
N PHE A 114 -21.22 -2.50 -17.25
CA PHE A 114 -20.76 -1.16 -16.84
C PHE A 114 -20.03 -0.41 -17.96
N PRO A 115 -20.16 0.94 -18.04
CA PRO A 115 -19.50 1.71 -19.09
C PRO A 115 -17.99 1.64 -18.99
N GLN A 116 -17.45 1.84 -17.78
CA GLN A 116 -16.04 1.67 -17.43
C GLN A 116 -15.93 1.10 -16.01
N VAL A 117 -14.89 0.33 -15.74
CA VAL A 117 -14.63 -0.19 -14.38
C VAL A 117 -14.47 0.94 -13.36
N PHE A 118 -14.02 2.12 -13.81
CA PHE A 118 -13.97 3.31 -12.96
C PHE A 118 -15.33 3.74 -12.43
N ASP A 119 -16.42 3.63 -13.19
CA ASP A 119 -17.74 4.05 -12.74
C ASP A 119 -18.19 3.22 -11.52
N VAL A 120 -17.80 1.95 -11.50
CA VAL A 120 -17.98 1.04 -10.36
C VAL A 120 -17.10 1.49 -9.20
N ILE A 121 -15.78 1.58 -9.40
CA ILE A 121 -14.80 1.92 -8.36
C ILE A 121 -15.12 3.27 -7.70
N PHE A 122 -15.40 4.28 -8.51
CA PHE A 122 -15.69 5.64 -8.06
C PHE A 122 -16.94 5.67 -7.18
N THR A 123 -18.02 5.01 -7.62
CA THR A 123 -19.25 4.94 -6.83
C THR A 123 -19.04 4.17 -5.53
N LEU A 124 -18.28 3.08 -5.56
CA LEU A 124 -17.91 2.31 -4.37
C LEU A 124 -17.06 3.12 -3.38
N HIS A 125 -16.12 3.93 -3.88
CA HIS A 125 -15.35 4.86 -3.06
C HIS A 125 -16.25 5.90 -2.40
N GLN A 126 -17.18 6.51 -3.15
CA GLN A 126 -18.15 7.44 -2.58
C GLN A 126 -18.95 6.79 -1.45
N VAL A 127 -19.48 5.58 -1.67
CA VAL A 127 -20.21 4.81 -0.64
C VAL A 127 -19.36 4.60 0.61
N GLY A 128 -18.09 4.21 0.44
CA GLY A 128 -17.13 4.07 1.54
C GLY A 128 -16.91 5.37 2.31
N LEU A 129 -16.68 6.47 1.60
CA LEU A 129 -16.46 7.79 2.18
C LEU A 129 -17.69 8.33 2.94
N TYR A 130 -18.90 8.13 2.41
CA TYR A 130 -20.14 8.50 3.12
C TYR A 130 -20.23 7.75 4.45
N ALA A 131 -19.97 6.45 4.47
CA ALA A 131 -19.95 5.67 5.70
C ALA A 131 -18.79 6.03 6.65
N GLN A 132 -17.66 6.49 6.09
CA GLN A 132 -16.50 6.91 6.87
C GLN A 132 -16.66 8.27 7.54
N LEU A 133 -17.33 9.20 6.87
CA LEU A 133 -17.53 10.57 7.33
C LEU A 133 -18.83 10.74 8.15
N ASP A 134 -19.78 9.80 8.02
CA ASP A 134 -21.02 9.76 8.79
C ASP A 134 -21.11 8.44 9.59
N PRO A 135 -20.68 8.43 10.87
CA PRO A 135 -20.69 7.22 11.70
C PRO A 135 -22.07 6.55 11.83
N SER A 136 -23.16 7.32 11.70
CA SER A 136 -24.51 6.77 11.82
C SER A 136 -24.87 5.84 10.66
N ARG A 137 -24.28 6.05 9.48
CA ARG A 137 -24.40 5.16 8.31
C ARG A 137 -23.71 3.84 8.57
N LEU A 138 -22.46 3.87 9.05
CA LEU A 138 -21.73 2.65 9.38
C LEU A 138 -22.47 1.84 10.46
N GLN A 139 -22.98 2.51 11.50
CA GLN A 139 -23.77 1.85 12.54
C GLN A 139 -25.04 1.21 11.97
N ALA A 140 -25.78 1.89 11.09
CA ALA A 140 -26.95 1.31 10.43
C ALA A 140 -26.58 0.11 9.54
N MET A 141 -25.48 0.20 8.77
CA MET A 141 -24.97 -0.92 7.97
C MET A 141 -24.67 -2.16 8.82
N MET A 142 -24.03 -1.97 9.97
CA MET A 142 -23.66 -3.07 10.85
C MET A 142 -24.85 -3.63 11.62
N ALA A 143 -25.78 -2.77 12.06
CA ALA A 143 -26.97 -3.19 12.81
C ALA A 143 -27.91 -4.02 11.94
N GLU A 144 -28.19 -3.57 10.71
CA GLU A 144 -29.19 -4.19 9.83
C GLU A 144 -28.58 -5.31 8.98
N GLY A 145 -27.32 -5.14 8.54
CA GLY A 145 -26.59 -6.18 7.81
C GLY A 145 -26.05 -7.31 8.70
N GLY A 146 -26.03 -7.09 10.02
CA GLY A 146 -25.70 -8.09 11.03
C GLY A 146 -24.40 -8.85 10.79
N THR A 147 -24.42 -10.15 11.09
CA THR A 147 -23.26 -11.05 10.96
C THR A 147 -22.74 -11.15 9.52
N ASP A 148 -23.62 -11.02 8.53
CA ASP A 148 -23.24 -11.11 7.13
C ASP A 148 -22.39 -9.92 6.70
N MET A 149 -22.71 -8.71 7.20
CA MET A 149 -21.92 -7.50 6.97
C MET A 149 -20.56 -7.58 7.67
N GLU A 150 -20.51 -7.99 8.94
CA GLU A 150 -19.25 -8.22 9.65
C GLU A 150 -18.38 -9.24 8.91
N THR A 151 -19.00 -10.31 8.43
CA THR A 151 -18.28 -11.37 7.71
C THR A 151 -17.65 -10.83 6.44
N PHE A 152 -18.41 -10.11 5.62
CA PHE A 152 -17.90 -9.54 4.37
C PHE A 152 -16.77 -8.51 4.61
N LEU A 153 -16.98 -7.55 5.52
CA LEU A 153 -16.04 -6.43 5.70
C LEU A 153 -14.77 -6.81 6.49
N LEU A 154 -14.90 -7.68 7.49
CA LEU A 154 -13.86 -7.90 8.51
C LEU A 154 -13.30 -9.32 8.51
N ASN A 155 -14.06 -10.34 8.10
CA ASN A 155 -13.62 -11.74 8.19
C ASN A 155 -13.15 -12.29 6.83
N GLU A 156 -13.88 -12.00 5.76
CA GLU A 156 -13.53 -12.48 4.42
C GLU A 156 -12.18 -11.89 3.96
N PRO A 157 -11.33 -12.69 3.29
CA PRO A 157 -10.11 -12.18 2.68
C PRO A 157 -10.43 -11.29 1.47
N LEU A 158 -9.56 -10.34 1.15
CA LEU A 158 -9.61 -9.61 -0.12
C LEU A 158 -9.51 -10.58 -1.30
N ASP A 159 -10.20 -10.24 -2.38
CA ASP A 159 -10.27 -11.04 -3.60
C ASP A 159 -9.02 -10.90 -4.47
N VAL A 160 -7.88 -11.33 -3.92
CA VAL A 160 -6.64 -11.38 -4.68
C VAL A 160 -6.65 -12.60 -5.58
N GLY A 161 -6.71 -12.36 -6.89
CA GLY A 161 -6.87 -13.38 -7.90
C GLY A 161 -5.69 -14.35 -8.03
N PRO A 162 -5.91 -15.48 -8.72
CA PRO A 162 -4.92 -16.55 -8.84
C PRO A 162 -3.65 -16.11 -9.56
N TRP A 163 -3.75 -15.24 -10.58
CA TRP A 163 -2.60 -14.75 -11.34
C TRP A 163 -1.64 -13.92 -10.50
N ILE A 164 -2.16 -13.05 -9.63
CA ILE A 164 -1.35 -12.28 -8.69
C ILE A 164 -0.63 -13.20 -7.69
N ARG A 165 -1.33 -14.21 -7.17
CA ARG A 165 -0.73 -15.17 -6.24
C ARG A 165 0.35 -16.00 -6.92
N TYR A 166 0.11 -16.43 -8.15
CA TYR A 166 1.08 -17.15 -8.96
C TYR A 166 2.32 -16.29 -9.23
N ALA A 167 2.14 -15.04 -9.67
CA ALA A 167 3.25 -14.12 -9.88
C ALA A 167 4.08 -13.90 -8.61
N HIS A 168 3.42 -13.75 -7.46
CA HIS A 168 4.10 -13.62 -6.18
C HIS A 168 4.90 -14.88 -5.81
N HIS A 169 4.35 -16.07 -6.06
CA HIS A 169 5.05 -17.33 -5.83
C HIS A 169 6.29 -17.47 -6.71
N VAL A 170 6.17 -17.17 -8.01
CA VAL A 170 7.30 -17.18 -8.95
C VAL A 170 8.37 -16.18 -8.53
N GLU A 171 7.99 -14.98 -8.11
CA GLU A 171 8.93 -13.97 -7.58
C GLU A 171 9.65 -14.49 -6.32
N GLN A 172 8.95 -15.17 -5.41
CA GLN A 172 9.54 -15.77 -4.21
C GLN A 172 10.47 -16.95 -4.52
N ASP A 173 10.13 -17.79 -5.48
CA ASP A 173 10.97 -18.92 -5.90
C ASP A 173 12.30 -18.41 -6.43
N VAL A 174 12.26 -17.39 -7.31
CA VAL A 174 13.47 -16.76 -7.87
C VAL A 174 14.28 -16.03 -6.80
N GLU A 175 13.64 -15.41 -5.81
CA GLU A 175 14.34 -14.78 -4.68
C GLU A 175 15.07 -15.79 -3.77
N GLN A 176 14.52 -16.99 -3.61
CA GLN A 176 15.05 -18.02 -2.72
C GLN A 176 16.08 -18.93 -3.41
N ASP A 177 16.07 -19.00 -4.74
CA ASP A 177 17.01 -19.80 -5.51
C ASP A 177 18.40 -19.15 -5.56
N GLN A 178 19.40 -19.88 -5.03
CA GLN A 178 20.79 -19.44 -5.00
C GLN A 178 21.48 -19.53 -6.37
N GLU A 179 20.88 -20.19 -7.35
CA GLU A 179 21.37 -20.30 -8.73
C GLU A 179 20.53 -19.49 -9.72
N ALA A 180 19.46 -18.81 -9.27
CA ALA A 180 18.64 -17.97 -10.14
C ALA A 180 19.50 -16.92 -10.87
N ASP A 181 19.21 -16.77 -12.16
CA ASP A 181 19.93 -15.88 -13.06
C ASP A 181 19.06 -14.73 -13.61
N GLY A 182 19.60 -13.97 -14.57
CA GLY A 182 18.89 -12.85 -15.17
C GLY A 182 17.64 -13.25 -15.94
N ASP A 183 17.61 -14.44 -16.54
CA ASP A 183 16.49 -14.92 -17.33
C ASP A 183 15.33 -15.33 -16.44
N ASP A 184 15.62 -15.97 -15.30
CA ASP A 184 14.59 -16.28 -14.28
C ASP A 184 13.94 -15.00 -13.74
N TRP A 185 14.75 -13.99 -13.45
CA TRP A 185 14.25 -12.67 -13.06
C TRP A 185 13.43 -11.98 -14.17
N SER A 186 13.81 -12.15 -15.44
CA SER A 186 13.03 -11.62 -16.56
C SER A 186 11.67 -12.31 -16.66
N LYS A 187 11.62 -13.64 -16.57
CA LYS A 187 10.37 -14.41 -16.58
C LYS A 187 9.47 -14.02 -15.41
N ALA A 188 10.01 -13.91 -14.20
CA ALA A 188 9.25 -13.47 -13.03
C ALA A 188 8.65 -12.07 -13.23
N ASN A 189 9.42 -11.15 -13.80
CA ASN A 189 8.95 -9.80 -14.12
C ASN A 189 7.84 -9.80 -15.18
N ASP A 190 7.95 -10.64 -16.22
CA ASP A 190 6.93 -10.71 -17.27
C ASP A 190 5.63 -11.35 -16.76
N VAL A 191 5.72 -12.40 -15.93
CA VAL A 191 4.56 -12.95 -15.21
C VAL A 191 3.94 -11.88 -14.30
N GLY A 192 4.77 -11.11 -13.59
CA GLY A 192 4.32 -10.01 -12.74
C GLY A 192 3.58 -8.90 -13.50
N LYS A 193 4.07 -8.50 -14.68
CA LYS A 193 3.40 -7.51 -15.53
C LYS A 193 2.02 -7.98 -15.98
N LEU A 194 1.90 -9.23 -16.43
CA LEU A 194 0.62 -9.81 -16.81
C LEU A 194 -0.33 -9.86 -15.62
N ALA A 195 0.14 -10.36 -14.47
CA ALA A 195 -0.69 -10.46 -13.27
C ALA A 195 -1.20 -9.11 -12.74
N ASN A 196 -0.50 -8.00 -13.02
CA ASN A 196 -0.96 -6.66 -12.65
C ASN A 196 -2.22 -6.20 -13.40
N GLU A 197 -2.64 -6.90 -14.46
CA GLU A 197 -3.93 -6.65 -15.12
C GLU A 197 -5.12 -7.19 -14.30
N ASP A 198 -4.89 -8.05 -13.31
CA ASP A 198 -5.91 -8.52 -12.37
C ASP A 198 -6.20 -7.47 -11.27
N GLY A 199 -7.11 -6.55 -11.58
CA GLY A 199 -7.46 -5.43 -10.70
C GLY A 199 -8.60 -5.69 -9.71
N ALA A 200 -9.03 -6.94 -9.47
CA ALA A 200 -10.25 -7.19 -8.68
C ALA A 200 -10.13 -6.69 -7.22
N ALA A 201 -9.04 -7.07 -6.54
CA ALA A 201 -8.75 -6.60 -5.18
C ALA A 201 -8.53 -5.08 -5.12
N HIS A 202 -7.81 -4.54 -6.11
CA HIS A 202 -7.58 -3.09 -6.23
C HIS A 202 -8.89 -2.32 -6.41
N SER A 203 -9.85 -2.86 -7.16
CA SER A 203 -11.15 -2.21 -7.37
C SER A 203 -11.98 -2.15 -6.08
N LEU A 204 -11.98 -3.24 -5.30
CA LEU A 204 -12.76 -3.33 -4.06
C LEU A 204 -12.14 -2.56 -2.89
N ILE A 205 -10.83 -2.31 -2.88
CA ILE A 205 -10.18 -1.68 -1.72
C ILE A 205 -10.66 -0.24 -1.50
N TRP A 206 -11.16 0.43 -2.53
CA TRP A 206 -11.73 1.77 -2.41
C TRP A 206 -12.98 1.80 -1.51
N LEU A 207 -13.77 0.72 -1.47
CA LEU A 207 -14.87 0.58 -0.50
C LEU A 207 -14.38 0.00 0.82
N ILE A 208 -13.69 -1.14 0.75
CA ILE A 208 -13.36 -1.94 1.95
C ILE A 208 -12.35 -1.18 2.82
N GLY A 209 -11.37 -0.51 2.21
CA GLY A 209 -10.40 0.34 2.90
C GLY A 209 -11.09 1.47 3.63
N ASP A 210 -12.00 2.18 2.97
CA ASP A 210 -12.73 3.30 3.58
C ASP A 210 -13.56 2.85 4.78
N LEU A 211 -14.30 1.74 4.64
CA LEU A 211 -15.08 1.16 5.74
C LEU A 211 -14.20 0.66 6.89
N ASN A 212 -13.03 0.07 6.59
CA ASN A 212 -12.08 -0.34 7.64
C ASN A 212 -11.54 0.86 8.41
N VAL A 213 -11.25 1.97 7.73
CA VAL A 213 -10.82 3.21 8.37
C VAL A 213 -11.97 3.87 9.14
N ALA A 214 -13.21 3.75 8.66
CA ALA A 214 -14.41 4.23 9.37
C ALA A 214 -14.53 3.63 10.78
N PHE A 215 -14.30 2.31 10.92
CA PHE A 215 -14.28 1.65 12.24
C PHE A 215 -13.21 2.21 13.19
N LEU A 216 -12.13 2.82 12.66
CA LEU A 216 -11.06 3.41 13.48
C LEU A 216 -11.31 4.86 13.86
N LEU A 217 -12.06 5.60 13.03
CA LEU A 217 -12.44 6.98 13.29
C LEU A 217 -13.60 7.07 14.29
N GLY A 218 -14.49 6.08 14.31
CA GLY A 218 -15.55 5.98 15.30
C GLY A 218 -15.02 5.84 16.73
N GLN A 219 -15.80 6.32 17.70
CA GLN A 219 -15.58 6.03 19.12
C GLN A 219 -16.44 4.83 19.51
N PRO A 220 -15.85 3.64 19.76
CA PRO A 220 -16.64 2.47 20.14
C PRO A 220 -17.42 2.72 21.43
N THR A 221 -18.73 2.49 21.37
CA THR A 221 -19.68 2.62 22.48
C THR A 221 -20.01 1.26 23.11
N ASN A 222 -19.67 0.16 22.44
CA ASN A 222 -19.93 -1.20 22.90
C ASN A 222 -18.80 -2.18 22.54
N ASN A 223 -18.93 -3.43 23.01
CA ASN A 223 -17.93 -4.49 22.82
C ASN A 223 -17.80 -4.92 21.36
N ASP A 224 -18.90 -4.91 20.58
CA ASP A 224 -18.88 -5.30 19.17
C ASP A 224 -18.15 -4.24 18.33
N GLU A 225 -18.44 -2.95 18.53
CA GLU A 225 -17.71 -1.85 17.88
C GLU A 225 -16.23 -1.87 18.22
N SER A 226 -15.88 -2.18 19.48
CA SER A 226 -14.48 -2.32 19.91
C SER A 226 -13.80 -3.51 19.22
N ARG A 227 -14.52 -4.63 19.07
CA ARG A 227 -14.05 -5.80 18.31
C ARG A 227 -13.84 -5.47 16.84
N TRP A 228 -14.79 -4.78 16.21
CA TRP A 228 -14.72 -4.38 14.80
C TRP A 228 -13.54 -3.46 14.53
N ALA A 229 -13.35 -2.42 15.34
CA ALA A 229 -12.19 -1.54 15.26
C ALA A 229 -10.87 -2.31 15.42
N GLY A 230 -10.81 -3.29 16.33
CA GLY A 230 -9.65 -4.16 16.52
C GLY A 230 -9.35 -5.03 15.29
N LYS A 231 -10.38 -5.60 14.64
CA LYS A 231 -10.23 -6.38 13.39
C LYS A 231 -9.77 -5.48 12.24
N ALA A 232 -10.39 -4.31 12.08
CA ALA A 232 -10.06 -3.36 11.04
C ALA A 232 -8.61 -2.86 11.16
N MET A 233 -8.17 -2.50 12.37
CA MET A 233 -6.78 -2.11 12.65
C MET A 233 -5.79 -3.18 12.20
N LYS A 234 -6.01 -4.45 12.57
CA LYS A 234 -5.14 -5.57 12.19
C LYS A 234 -5.08 -5.75 10.67
N ARG A 235 -6.22 -5.62 9.97
CA ARG A 235 -6.31 -5.75 8.52
C ARG A 235 -5.56 -4.61 7.83
N LEU A 236 -5.81 -3.36 8.22
CA LEU A 236 -5.13 -2.20 7.64
C LEU A 236 -3.63 -2.27 7.82
N ILE A 237 -3.14 -2.66 9.00
CA ILE A 237 -1.70 -2.87 9.24
C ILE A 237 -1.15 -3.96 8.31
N LYS A 238 -1.80 -5.12 8.25
CA LYS A 238 -1.37 -6.21 7.36
C LYS A 238 -1.31 -5.74 5.91
N TRP A 239 -2.35 -5.08 5.42
CA TRP A 239 -2.44 -4.66 4.03
C TRP A 239 -1.46 -3.56 3.64
N SER A 240 -1.16 -2.66 4.58
CA SER A 240 -0.31 -1.49 4.31
C SER A 240 1.17 -1.73 4.58
N THR A 241 1.53 -2.75 5.36
CA THR A 241 2.94 -3.04 5.73
C THR A 241 3.50 -4.31 5.11
N ASP A 242 2.65 -5.20 4.59
CA ASP A 242 3.08 -6.38 3.84
C ASP A 242 3.34 -6.01 2.36
N PRO A 243 4.53 -6.28 1.81
CA PRO A 243 4.86 -5.97 0.41
C PRO A 243 3.88 -6.55 -0.60
N PHE A 244 3.36 -7.75 -0.35
CA PHE A 244 2.41 -8.40 -1.26
C PHE A 244 1.14 -7.59 -1.39
N TYR A 245 0.51 -7.24 -0.26
CA TYR A 245 -0.72 -6.45 -0.28
C TYR A 245 -0.45 -5.02 -0.73
N LYS A 246 0.71 -4.44 -0.40
CA LYS A 246 1.03 -3.08 -0.84
C LYS A 246 1.10 -2.98 -2.36
N LYS A 247 1.75 -3.95 -3.01
CA LYS A 247 1.81 -4.07 -4.48
C LYS A 247 0.44 -4.22 -5.12
N VAL A 248 -0.46 -4.98 -4.50
CA VAL A 248 -1.80 -5.29 -5.03
C VAL A 248 -2.81 -4.16 -4.83
N LEU A 249 -2.79 -3.52 -3.65
CA LEU A 249 -3.80 -2.54 -3.27
C LEU A 249 -3.39 -1.11 -3.63
N GLY A 250 -2.09 -0.84 -3.61
CA GLY A 250 -1.49 0.40 -4.08
C GLY A 250 -2.13 1.64 -3.46
N ASP A 251 -2.39 2.61 -4.33
CA ASP A 251 -2.87 3.93 -3.97
C ASP A 251 -4.31 3.96 -3.44
N GLY A 252 -5.17 3.00 -3.80
CA GLY A 252 -6.54 2.94 -3.27
C GLY A 252 -6.56 2.74 -1.76
N LEU A 253 -5.63 1.93 -1.24
CA LEU A 253 -5.46 1.77 0.21
C LEU A 253 -4.85 3.02 0.86
N THR A 254 -3.85 3.63 0.21
CA THR A 254 -3.22 4.88 0.68
C THR A 254 -4.26 5.99 0.82
N ASP A 255 -5.15 6.13 -0.16
CA ASP A 255 -6.21 7.13 -0.14
C ASP A 255 -7.16 6.97 1.03
N ALA A 256 -7.64 5.73 1.24
CA ALA A 256 -8.55 5.39 2.32
C ALA A 256 -7.93 5.70 3.69
N MET A 257 -6.62 5.48 3.84
CA MET A 257 -5.87 5.64 5.09
C MET A 257 -5.49 7.08 5.44
N ARG A 258 -5.67 8.07 4.55
CA ARG A 258 -5.37 9.49 4.83
C ARG A 258 -5.88 9.99 6.20
N PRO A 259 -7.12 9.67 6.64
CA PRO A 259 -7.61 10.09 7.96
C PRO A 259 -6.81 9.53 9.15
N ILE A 260 -6.20 8.35 9.01
CA ILE A 260 -5.29 7.81 10.03
C ILE A 260 -4.07 8.73 10.18
N TYR A 261 -3.55 9.23 9.07
CA TYR A 261 -2.35 10.07 9.04
C TYR A 261 -2.63 11.49 9.54
N TRP A 262 -3.83 12.04 9.29
CA TRP A 262 -4.22 13.38 9.73
C TRP A 262 -4.55 13.48 11.22
N ASN A 263 -5.06 12.40 11.81
CA ASN A 263 -5.41 12.39 13.22
C ASN A 263 -4.22 11.91 14.05
N ALA A 264 -3.53 12.84 14.72
CA ALA A 264 -2.32 12.53 15.50
C ALA A 264 -2.52 11.40 16.54
N SER A 265 -3.67 11.36 17.22
CA SER A 265 -3.97 10.30 18.20
C SER A 265 -4.13 8.94 17.53
N LEU A 266 -4.86 8.91 16.41
CA LEU A 266 -5.06 7.70 15.63
C LEU A 266 -3.75 7.23 14.96
N LEU A 267 -2.94 8.15 14.46
CA LEU A 267 -1.61 7.87 13.90
C LEU A 267 -0.70 7.21 14.95
N VAL A 268 -0.67 7.74 16.17
CA VAL A 268 0.08 7.13 17.29
C VAL A 268 -0.42 5.72 17.58
N LYS A 269 -1.75 5.53 17.68
CA LYS A 269 -2.36 4.22 17.92
C LYS A 269 -2.03 3.21 16.81
N PHE A 270 -2.14 3.63 15.56
CA PHE A 270 -1.81 2.83 14.38
C PHE A 270 -0.32 2.48 14.33
N SER A 271 0.55 3.45 14.60
CA SER A 271 2.00 3.28 14.64
C SER A 271 2.43 2.29 15.72
N ARG A 272 1.91 2.43 16.94
CA ARG A 272 2.19 1.51 18.06
C ARG A 272 1.65 0.09 17.83
N ALA A 273 0.60 -0.04 17.03
CA ALA A 273 0.10 -1.35 16.60
C ALA A 273 0.96 -2.02 15.51
N GLY A 274 1.99 -1.31 14.99
CA GLY A 274 2.92 -1.81 13.96
C GLY A 274 2.72 -1.22 12.57
N GLY A 275 1.84 -0.22 12.43
CA GLY A 275 1.50 0.41 11.16
C GLY A 275 2.48 1.47 10.66
N ILE A 276 3.48 1.89 11.44
CA ILE A 276 4.37 3.02 11.09
C ILE A 276 5.09 2.83 9.75
N ALA A 277 5.39 1.59 9.35
CA ALA A 277 6.01 1.30 8.06
C ALA A 277 5.12 1.69 6.87
N ALA A 278 3.79 1.71 7.02
CA ALA A 278 2.86 2.11 5.97
C ALA A 278 3.09 3.55 5.51
N LEU A 279 3.26 4.48 6.47
CA LEU A 279 3.51 5.89 6.17
C LEU A 279 4.84 6.08 5.41
N TYR A 280 5.86 5.28 5.75
CA TYR A 280 7.12 5.27 5.04
C TYR A 280 7.03 4.64 3.65
N ALA A 281 6.21 3.59 3.49
CA ALA A 281 5.92 2.99 2.18
C ALA A 281 5.20 4.00 1.27
N ASP A 282 4.23 4.74 1.82
CA ASP A 282 3.48 5.75 1.07
C ASP A 282 4.36 6.95 0.70
N TRP A 283 5.25 7.36 1.59
CA TRP A 283 6.29 8.34 1.25
C TRP A 283 7.24 7.83 0.16
N ALA A 284 7.49 6.52 0.09
CA ALA A 284 8.38 5.93 -0.90
C ALA A 284 7.77 5.89 -2.30
N ASP A 285 6.55 5.35 -2.42
CA ASP A 285 6.01 4.88 -3.70
C ASP A 285 4.51 5.12 -3.90
N SER A 286 3.87 5.98 -3.11
CA SER A 286 2.50 6.43 -3.44
C SER A 286 2.49 7.56 -4.46
N SER A 287 1.30 7.86 -4.97
CA SER A 287 1.05 9.10 -5.74
C SER A 287 1.15 10.40 -4.92
N TYR A 288 1.31 10.31 -3.58
CA TYR A 288 1.38 11.47 -2.67
C TYR A 288 2.56 11.42 -1.69
N PRO A 289 3.80 11.33 -2.19
CA PRO A 289 4.96 11.29 -1.32
C PRO A 289 5.05 12.58 -0.47
N ASP A 290 4.78 13.75 -1.05
CA ASP A 290 4.94 15.04 -0.37
C ASP A 290 3.98 15.20 0.82
N HIS A 291 2.77 14.65 0.71
CA HIS A 291 1.83 14.67 1.81
C HIS A 291 2.29 13.76 2.96
N CYS A 292 2.75 12.54 2.64
CA CYS A 292 3.30 11.64 3.64
C CYS A 292 4.56 12.24 4.29
N GLU A 293 5.35 13.00 3.51
CA GLU A 293 6.52 13.73 3.99
C GLU A 293 6.17 14.81 5.03
N GLU A 294 5.10 15.59 4.79
CA GLU A 294 4.58 16.57 5.73
C GLU A 294 4.17 15.93 7.06
N ILE A 295 3.43 14.81 6.99
CA ILE A 295 3.03 14.04 8.18
C ILE A 295 4.26 13.48 8.90
N LEU A 296 5.25 12.96 8.17
CA LEU A 296 6.51 12.49 8.75
C LEU A 296 7.29 13.62 9.44
N GLY A 297 7.20 14.85 8.92
CA GLY A 297 7.79 16.04 9.55
C GLY A 297 7.17 16.41 10.88
N THR A 298 5.91 16.02 11.11
CA THR A 298 5.14 16.30 12.32
C THR A 298 4.77 15.04 13.12
N LEU A 299 5.39 13.90 12.81
CA LEU A 299 5.10 12.60 13.41
C LEU A 299 5.30 12.67 14.93
N PRO A 300 4.26 12.40 15.75
CA PRO A 300 4.38 12.48 17.19
C PRO A 300 5.40 11.48 17.73
N GLU A 301 6.24 11.89 18.67
CA GLU A 301 7.26 11.03 19.30
C GLU A 301 6.69 9.69 19.81
N PRO A 302 5.50 9.62 20.45
CA PRO A 302 4.93 8.36 20.94
C PRO A 302 4.66 7.32 19.85
N SER A 303 4.64 7.72 18.57
CA SER A 303 4.54 6.82 17.43
C SER A 303 5.71 5.84 17.36
N TRP A 304 6.88 6.21 17.90
CA TRP A 304 8.09 5.39 17.92
C TRP A 304 8.20 4.47 19.13
N GLU A 305 7.27 4.52 20.07
CA GLU A 305 7.29 3.67 21.26
C GLU A 305 6.72 2.28 20.95
N ASN A 306 7.19 1.25 21.68
CA ASN A 306 6.69 -0.13 21.60
C ASN A 306 6.74 -0.78 20.20
N GLN A 307 7.69 -0.37 19.35
CA GLN A 307 7.84 -0.96 18.02
C GLN A 307 8.36 -2.39 18.10
N THR A 308 7.70 -3.28 17.39
CA THR A 308 8.10 -4.68 17.30
C THR A 308 9.28 -4.86 16.33
N LYS A 309 10.00 -5.98 16.44
CA LYS A 309 11.07 -6.33 15.50
C LYS A 309 10.58 -6.35 14.05
N THR A 310 9.36 -6.84 13.80
CA THR A 310 8.76 -6.90 12.46
C THR A 310 8.44 -5.51 11.94
N SER A 311 7.89 -4.63 12.79
CA SER A 311 7.61 -3.23 12.43
C SER A 311 8.88 -2.49 12.02
N LEU A 312 9.94 -2.56 12.86
CA LEU A 312 11.22 -1.90 12.56
C LEU A 312 11.88 -2.41 11.28
N MET A 313 11.80 -3.71 11.02
CA MET A 313 12.26 -4.27 9.74
C MET A 313 11.49 -3.71 8.56
N ALA A 314 10.16 -3.67 8.64
CA ALA A 314 9.33 -3.10 7.58
C ALA A 314 9.70 -1.63 7.33
N VAL A 315 9.86 -0.80 8.38
CA VAL A 315 10.31 0.59 8.23
C VAL A 315 11.65 0.69 7.51
N THR A 316 12.65 -0.10 7.92
CA THR A 316 13.97 -0.08 7.28
C THR A 316 13.96 -0.60 5.83
N ARG A 317 13.05 -1.53 5.49
CA ARG A 317 12.83 -1.94 4.10
C ARG A 317 12.26 -0.78 3.28
N GLU A 318 11.29 -0.04 3.81
CA GLU A 318 10.74 1.12 3.09
C GLU A 318 11.78 2.25 2.92
N PHE A 319 12.76 2.36 3.82
CA PHE A 319 13.94 3.20 3.60
C PHE A 319 14.79 2.78 2.41
N GLN A 320 15.05 1.47 2.24
CA GLN A 320 15.75 0.96 1.06
C GLN A 320 14.94 1.25 -0.22
N ASN A 321 13.63 1.07 -0.17
CA ASN A 321 12.73 1.37 -1.29
C ASN A 321 12.79 2.86 -1.66
N LYS A 322 12.66 3.77 -0.68
CA LYS A 322 12.76 5.22 -0.89
C LYS A 322 14.10 5.62 -1.49
N ILE A 323 15.22 5.07 -1.00
CA ILE A 323 16.56 5.36 -1.53
C ILE A 323 16.65 4.91 -2.99
N THR A 324 16.17 3.70 -3.30
CA THR A 324 16.22 3.13 -4.65
C THR A 324 15.41 3.97 -5.64
N LEU A 325 14.17 4.29 -5.30
CA LEU A 325 13.26 5.08 -6.12
C LEU A 325 13.67 6.55 -6.25
N SER A 326 14.41 7.09 -5.29
CA SER A 326 14.90 8.47 -5.35
C SER A 326 16.19 8.57 -6.17
N ARG A 327 17.09 7.60 -6.04
CA ARG A 327 18.31 7.52 -6.87
C ARG A 327 17.99 7.41 -8.36
N SER A 328 16.98 6.64 -8.74
CA SER A 328 16.52 6.57 -10.14
C SER A 328 16.01 7.90 -10.68
N ARG A 329 15.68 8.85 -9.80
CA ARG A 329 15.25 10.22 -10.11
C ARG A 329 16.34 11.27 -9.84
N GLY A 330 17.58 10.86 -9.55
CA GLY A 330 18.68 11.77 -9.22
C GLY A 330 18.56 12.48 -7.86
N LEU A 331 17.64 12.04 -6.99
CA LEU A 331 17.40 12.63 -5.68
C LEU A 331 18.13 11.85 -4.58
N ASN A 332 18.75 12.57 -3.65
CA ASN A 332 19.43 11.98 -2.50
C ASN A 332 18.64 12.19 -1.20
N ILE A 333 17.95 11.14 -0.76
CA ILE A 333 17.07 11.21 0.42
C ILE A 333 17.77 10.91 1.74
N VAL A 334 19.04 10.49 1.72
CA VAL A 334 19.73 10.09 2.97
C VAL A 334 19.96 11.27 3.91
N LYS A 335 19.94 12.51 3.41
CA LYS A 335 19.99 13.73 4.23
C LYS A 335 18.60 14.30 4.52
N HIS A 336 17.53 13.63 4.11
CA HIS A 336 16.18 14.13 4.27
C HIS A 336 15.77 14.14 5.76
N PRO A 337 15.15 15.21 6.29
CA PRO A 337 14.78 15.29 7.70
C PRO A 337 13.96 14.10 8.21
N ALA A 338 12.96 13.66 7.44
CA ALA A 338 12.15 12.48 7.78
C ALA A 338 12.99 11.19 7.92
N PHE A 339 14.04 11.04 7.10
CA PHE A 339 14.94 9.90 7.13
C PHE A 339 15.88 9.97 8.35
N LEU A 340 16.50 11.13 8.58
CA LEU A 340 17.38 11.38 9.73
C LEU A 340 16.64 11.20 11.06
N ASN A 341 15.44 11.76 11.17
CA ASN A 341 14.58 11.61 12.35
C ASN A 341 14.27 10.15 12.61
N ALA A 342 13.97 9.37 11.58
CA ALA A 342 13.69 7.95 11.76
C ALA A 342 14.91 7.16 12.22
N LEU A 343 16.07 7.36 11.59
CA LEU A 343 17.31 6.70 12.00
C LEU A 343 17.66 7.01 13.45
N HIS A 344 17.56 8.29 13.85
CA HIS A 344 17.75 8.71 15.23
C HIS A 344 16.75 7.98 16.15
N ASN A 345 15.45 7.99 15.83
CA ASN A 345 14.43 7.40 16.69
C ASN A 345 14.58 5.87 16.84
N ILE A 346 14.93 5.18 15.75
CA ILE A 346 15.19 3.74 15.77
C ILE A 346 16.42 3.44 16.64
N HIS A 347 17.53 4.15 16.39
CA HIS A 347 18.78 3.89 17.10
C HIS A 347 18.72 4.25 18.58
N SER A 348 18.11 5.39 18.93
CA SER A 348 18.06 5.85 20.33
C SER A 348 17.19 4.96 21.22
N ARG A 349 16.14 4.33 20.67
CA ARG A 349 15.22 3.46 21.43
C ARG A 349 15.55 1.97 21.34
N TYR A 350 16.03 1.51 20.18
CA TYR A 350 16.18 0.08 19.88
C TYR A 350 17.64 -0.32 19.61
N GLY A 351 18.57 0.63 19.64
CA GLY A 351 19.98 0.41 19.41
C GLY A 351 20.29 -0.02 17.97
N LEU A 352 21.41 -0.73 17.82
CA LEU A 352 21.94 -1.14 16.52
C LEU A 352 21.27 -2.39 15.92
N ALA A 353 20.53 -3.15 16.73
CA ALA A 353 19.98 -4.46 16.35
C ALA A 353 19.04 -4.40 15.13
N PRO A 354 18.13 -3.41 14.98
CA PRO A 354 17.29 -3.29 13.80
C PRO A 354 18.10 -3.16 12.50
N PHE A 355 19.13 -2.32 12.49
CA PHE A 355 19.98 -2.12 11.31
C PHE A 355 20.76 -3.38 10.97
N GLN A 356 21.31 -4.08 11.96
CA GLN A 356 22.02 -5.34 11.74
C GLN A 356 21.13 -6.43 11.15
N LYS A 357 19.85 -6.46 11.57
CA LYS A 357 18.90 -7.42 11.03
C LYS A 357 18.57 -7.13 9.57
N THR A 358 18.32 -5.87 9.24
CA THR A 358 18.04 -5.45 7.87
C THR A 358 19.26 -5.58 6.95
N ALA A 359 20.47 -5.31 7.46
CA ALA A 359 21.72 -5.53 6.73
C ALA A 359 21.91 -6.98 6.27
N LYS A 360 21.37 -7.96 7.00
CA LYS A 360 21.41 -9.38 6.61
C LYS A 360 20.42 -9.75 5.51
N LEU A 361 19.44 -8.88 5.25
CA LEU A 361 18.42 -9.06 4.24
C LEU A 361 18.66 -8.17 3.01
N GLU A 362 19.73 -7.39 3.01
CA GLU A 362 20.15 -6.60 1.85
C GLU A 362 20.50 -7.55 0.71
N THR A 363 19.88 -7.32 -0.45
CA THR A 363 20.14 -8.05 -1.69
C THR A 363 21.02 -7.21 -2.62
N TRP A 364 21.51 -7.83 -3.70
CA TRP A 364 22.22 -7.12 -4.79
C TRP A 364 21.47 -5.87 -5.29
N ARG A 365 20.14 -5.92 -5.35
CA ARG A 365 19.29 -4.81 -5.84
C ARG A 365 19.13 -3.71 -4.80
N SER A 366 19.12 -4.05 -3.52
CA SER A 366 18.96 -3.08 -2.43
C SER A 366 20.19 -2.15 -2.27
N PRO A 367 20.02 -0.95 -1.69
CA PRO A 367 21.14 -0.14 -1.20
C PRO A 367 21.80 -0.80 0.02
N ILE A 368 23.13 -0.79 0.08
CA ILE A 368 23.92 -1.38 1.20
C ILE A 368 23.94 -0.51 2.48
N ILE A 369 22.93 0.33 2.67
CA ILE A 369 22.97 1.40 3.67
C ILE A 369 23.00 0.84 5.09
N PHE A 370 22.23 -0.19 5.39
CA PHE A 370 22.19 -0.74 6.75
C PHE A 370 23.41 -1.60 7.05
N GLN A 371 23.98 -2.28 6.04
CA GLN A 371 25.28 -2.91 6.21
C GLN A 371 26.37 -1.88 6.50
N PHE A 372 26.41 -0.77 5.75
CA PHE A 372 27.33 0.33 5.98
C PHE A 372 27.17 0.92 7.39
N LEU A 373 25.94 1.35 7.75
CA LEU A 373 25.65 1.93 9.07
C LEU A 373 26.01 0.95 10.18
N SER A 374 25.58 -0.31 10.09
CA SER A 374 25.88 -1.33 11.11
C SER A 374 27.37 -1.56 11.30
N HIS A 375 28.14 -1.57 10.20
CA HIS A 375 29.58 -1.75 10.24
C HIS A 375 30.28 -0.56 10.88
N ARG A 376 30.01 0.67 10.41
CA ARG A 376 30.69 1.88 10.87
C ARG A 376 30.36 2.19 12.33
N ILE A 377 29.09 2.10 12.73
CA ILE A 377 28.68 2.34 14.12
C ILE A 377 29.35 1.35 15.06
N LYS A 378 29.40 0.06 14.69
CA LYS A 378 30.03 -0.98 15.52
C LYS A 378 31.55 -0.84 15.58
N LYS A 379 32.20 -0.60 14.44
CA LYS A 379 33.66 -0.55 14.33
C LYS A 379 34.24 0.68 15.03
N ASP A 380 33.61 1.83 14.84
CA ASP A 380 34.15 3.12 15.29
C ASP A 380 33.54 3.55 16.64
N GLY A 381 32.59 2.79 17.19
CA GLY A 381 31.94 3.10 18.47
C GLY A 381 31.13 4.39 18.43
N LEU A 382 30.52 4.71 17.28
CA LEU A 382 29.83 5.99 17.07
C LEU A 382 28.58 6.09 17.94
N THR A 383 28.40 7.27 18.56
CA THR A 383 27.21 7.59 19.35
C THR A 383 26.46 8.77 18.73
N PHE A 384 25.14 8.64 18.61
CA PHE A 384 24.28 9.68 18.04
C PHE A 384 23.31 10.17 19.11
N ARG A 385 23.47 11.42 19.54
CA ARG A 385 22.61 12.13 20.50
C ARG A 385 21.54 12.94 19.79
N THR A 386 21.83 13.47 18.62
CA THR A 386 20.92 14.30 17.82
C THR A 386 20.72 13.71 16.42
N THR A 387 19.76 14.27 15.68
CA THR A 387 19.55 13.94 14.26
C THR A 387 20.69 14.45 13.38
N GLN A 388 21.38 15.53 13.78
CA GLN A 388 22.51 16.11 13.06
C GLN A 388 23.76 15.23 13.10
N ASP A 389 23.93 14.46 14.17
CA ASP A 389 25.07 13.55 14.34
C ASP A 389 25.15 12.48 13.23
N TRP A 390 24.02 12.21 12.54
CA TRP A 390 23.93 11.25 11.45
C TRP A 390 24.51 11.77 10.13
N ILE A 391 24.53 13.09 9.92
CA ILE A 391 24.90 13.70 8.63
C ILE A 391 26.32 13.32 8.22
N PRO A 392 27.36 13.43 9.06
CA PRO A 392 28.73 13.08 8.65
C PRO A 392 28.86 11.63 8.16
N LEU A 393 28.21 10.69 8.84
CA LEU A 393 28.24 9.27 8.46
C LEU A 393 27.49 9.01 7.15
N LEU A 394 26.35 9.68 6.94
CA LEU A 394 25.57 9.54 5.72
C LEU A 394 26.24 10.27 4.53
N ASP A 395 27.00 11.32 4.79
CA ASP A 395 27.85 11.97 3.79
C ASP A 395 28.96 11.03 3.33
N GLU A 396 29.59 10.31 4.26
CA GLU A 396 30.54 9.24 3.91
C GLU A 396 29.87 8.18 3.01
N PHE A 397 28.66 7.74 3.36
CA PHE A 397 27.89 6.77 2.56
C PHE A 397 27.63 7.24 1.12
N VAL A 398 27.26 8.51 0.94
CA VAL A 398 26.95 9.10 -0.39
C VAL A 398 28.18 9.13 -1.29
N HIS A 399 29.36 9.35 -0.70
CA HIS A 399 30.62 9.45 -1.42
C HIS A 399 31.40 8.13 -1.46
N LEU A 400 30.77 7.01 -1.08
CA LEU A 400 31.41 5.70 -1.16
C LEU A 400 31.83 5.40 -2.62
N PRO A 401 33.10 5.03 -2.84
CA PRO A 401 33.55 4.59 -4.16
C PRO A 401 32.70 3.43 -4.69
N SER A 402 32.36 3.49 -5.97
CA SER A 402 31.55 2.46 -6.64
C SER A 402 32.15 1.06 -6.49
N ALA A 403 33.49 0.95 -6.46
CA ALA A 403 34.21 -0.30 -6.21
C ALA A 403 33.90 -0.90 -4.83
N ILE A 404 33.81 -0.06 -3.78
CA ILE A 404 33.46 -0.51 -2.42
C ILE A 404 32.01 -0.97 -2.39
N ILE A 405 31.10 -0.17 -2.96
CA ILE A 405 29.67 -0.51 -3.03
C ILE A 405 29.48 -1.86 -3.73
N ARG A 406 30.12 -2.02 -4.89
CA ARG A 406 30.08 -3.26 -5.69
C ARG A 406 30.63 -4.45 -4.93
N ARG A 407 31.75 -4.30 -4.22
CA ARG A 407 32.33 -5.38 -3.40
C ARG A 407 31.37 -5.86 -2.29
N TYR A 408 30.71 -4.93 -1.60
CA TYR A 408 29.69 -5.30 -0.62
C TYR A 408 28.50 -6.00 -1.27
N LYS A 409 28.02 -5.47 -2.39
CA LYS A 409 26.90 -6.06 -3.11
C LYS A 409 27.22 -7.46 -3.68
N TRP A 410 28.45 -7.71 -4.14
CA TRP A 410 28.87 -9.02 -4.66
C TRP A 410 28.68 -10.15 -3.65
N LEU A 411 28.83 -9.86 -2.35
CA LEU A 411 28.58 -10.84 -1.29
C LEU A 411 27.10 -11.26 -1.19
N HIS A 412 26.19 -10.49 -1.78
CA HIS A 412 24.74 -10.68 -1.76
C HIS A 412 24.15 -11.10 -3.11
N MET A 413 25.00 -11.48 -4.08
CA MET A 413 24.55 -12.05 -5.35
C MET A 413 24.33 -13.56 -5.23
N SER A 414 23.42 -14.11 -6.04
CA SER A 414 23.30 -15.56 -6.29
C SER A 414 24.61 -16.10 -6.90
N ILE A 415 24.86 -17.40 -6.76
CA ILE A 415 26.09 -18.05 -7.23
C ILE A 415 26.24 -17.86 -8.75
N SER A 416 25.23 -18.23 -9.53
CA SER A 416 25.16 -17.94 -10.97
C SER A 416 25.43 -16.47 -11.32
N CYS A 417 24.82 -15.52 -10.59
CA CYS A 417 25.04 -14.10 -10.91
C CYS A 417 26.48 -13.65 -10.59
N ARG A 418 27.16 -14.26 -9.60
CA ARG A 418 28.58 -14.00 -9.33
C ARG A 418 29.45 -14.49 -10.48
N TRP A 419 29.14 -15.65 -11.06
CA TRP A 419 29.81 -16.15 -12.25
C TRP A 419 29.62 -15.23 -13.45
N ASN A 420 28.43 -14.65 -13.64
CA ASN A 420 28.20 -13.61 -14.67
C ASN A 420 29.06 -12.35 -14.44
N CYS A 421 29.53 -12.12 -13.22
CA CYS A 421 30.42 -11.02 -12.89
C CYS A 421 31.92 -11.39 -12.93
N ILE A 422 32.29 -12.62 -13.34
CA ILE A 422 33.69 -13.04 -13.40
C ILE A 422 34.49 -12.22 -14.43
N THR A 423 33.84 -11.64 -15.43
CA THR A 423 34.46 -10.71 -16.38
C THR A 423 34.93 -9.40 -15.70
N PHE A 424 34.36 -9.04 -14.55
CA PHE A 424 34.82 -7.93 -13.70
C PHE A 424 35.92 -8.35 -12.71
N TYR A 425 36.28 -9.63 -12.64
CA TYR A 425 37.45 -10.12 -11.91
C TYR A 425 38.74 -10.02 -12.73
N GLY A 426 38.68 -9.56 -13.98
CA GLY A 426 39.85 -9.21 -14.77
C GLY A 426 40.50 -7.91 -14.29
N CYS A 427 41.82 -7.90 -14.21
CA CYS A 427 42.57 -6.67 -14.02
C CYS A 427 42.52 -5.84 -15.33
N ASP A 428 42.00 -4.60 -15.28
CA ASP A 428 41.99 -3.68 -16.44
C ASP A 428 43.42 -3.31 -16.93
N ASN A 429 44.47 -3.72 -16.21
CA ASN A 429 45.85 -3.57 -16.63
C ASN A 429 46.20 -4.62 -17.70
N LYS A 430 46.54 -4.15 -18.91
CA LYS A 430 47.01 -4.98 -20.04
C LYS A 430 48.23 -5.86 -19.73
N PHE A 431 48.90 -5.63 -18.60
CA PHE A 431 50.08 -6.39 -18.14
C PHE A 431 49.81 -7.29 -16.94
N CYS A 432 48.55 -7.52 -16.57
CA CYS A 432 48.24 -8.52 -15.55
C CYS A 432 48.41 -9.93 -16.14
N SER A 433 48.97 -10.85 -15.35
CA SER A 433 49.39 -12.18 -15.81
C SER A 433 48.34 -13.28 -15.62
N GLU A 434 47.08 -12.92 -15.35
CA GLU A 434 45.94 -13.84 -15.35
C GLU A 434 45.18 -13.79 -16.67
#